data_AF-A0A7Y9W6P4-F1
#
_entry.id   AF-A0A7Y9W6P4-F1
#
_cell.length_a   1.000
_cell.length_b   1.000
_cell.length_c   1.000
_cell.angle_alpha   90.00
_cell.angle_beta   90.00
_cell.angle_gamma   90.00
#
_symmetry.space_group_name_H-M   'P 1'
#
loop_
_entity.id
_entity.type
_entity.pdbx_description
1 polymer ?
#
loop_
_entity_poly.entity_id
_entity_poly.type
_entity_poly.pdbx_seq_one_letter_code
_entity_poly.pdbx_strand_id
1 'polypeptide(L)'
;MSWLLRYRPDDEGTNALTELYKDGVRVMHSVGMANAYPGDKEAYLKIGIYKWWWKTRPSDVSERTLYYGNVEIAERGDVTRAGRVESSRR
;
A
#
# COMPACT_ATOMS: atom_id res chain seq x y z
N MET A 1 -2.63 -4.35 -15.60
CA MET A 1 -1.58 -3.91 -14.66
C MET A 1 -2.21 -3.67 -13.31
N SER A 2 -1.67 -4.26 -12.24
CA SER A 2 -2.20 -4.11 -10.88
C SER A 2 -1.10 -3.72 -9.90
N TRP A 3 -1.50 -2.95 -8.89
CA TRP A 3 -0.66 -2.56 -7.77
C TRP A 3 -1.33 -3.00 -6.48
N LEU A 4 -0.53 -3.51 -5.54
CA LEU A 4 -0.97 -3.83 -4.19
C LEU A 4 0.03 -3.25 -3.21
N LEU A 5 -0.46 -2.40 -2.31
CA LEU A 5 0.27 -1.92 -1.14
C LEU A 5 -0.20 -2.70 0.09
N ARG A 6 0.72 -3.40 0.75
CA ARG A 6 0.51 -3.89 2.11
C ARG A 6 1.20 -2.95 3.07
N TYR A 7 0.43 -2.36 3.95
CA TYR A 7 0.90 -1.32 4.85
C TYR A 7 0.37 -1.59 6.25
N ARG A 8 1.28 -1.61 7.22
CA ARG A 8 0.97 -1.60 8.64
C ARG A 8 1.65 -0.36 9.22
N PRO A 9 0.88 0.67 9.62
CA PRO A 9 1.46 1.88 10.20
C PRO A 9 2.03 1.57 11.58
N ASP A 10 3.24 2.07 11.82
CA ASP A 10 3.89 2.07 13.13
C ASP A 10 4.94 3.19 13.13
N ASP A 11 4.81 4.10 14.09
CA ASP A 11 5.67 5.27 14.29
C ASP A 11 6.96 4.95 15.06
N GLU A 12 7.01 3.82 15.78
CA GLU A 12 8.23 3.30 16.39
C GLU A 12 8.97 2.33 15.45
N GLY A 13 8.25 1.74 14.50
CA GLY A 13 8.79 0.86 13.47
C GLY A 13 8.92 -0.60 13.88
N THR A 14 8.74 -0.94 15.17
CA THR A 14 8.87 -2.29 15.74
C THR A 14 8.05 -3.34 14.97
N ASN A 15 6.84 -2.96 14.57
CA ASN A 15 5.88 -3.74 13.83
C ASN A 15 5.58 -3.13 12.44
N ALA A 16 6.29 -2.10 11.99
CA ALA A 16 6.03 -1.49 10.68
C ALA A 16 6.17 -2.51 9.54
N LEU A 17 5.27 -2.41 8.56
CA LEU A 17 5.35 -3.15 7.30
C LEU A 17 5.05 -2.22 6.13
N THR A 18 5.88 -2.26 5.10
CA THR A 18 5.58 -1.68 3.80
C THR A 18 6.04 -2.62 2.70
N GLU A 19 5.08 -3.23 2.00
CA GLU A 19 5.35 -4.02 0.81
C GLU A 19 4.58 -3.45 -0.37
N LEU A 20 5.26 -3.31 -1.50
CA LEU A 20 4.64 -2.91 -2.76
C LEU A 20 4.81 -4.04 -3.77
N TYR A 21 3.71 -4.39 -4.43
CA TYR A 21 3.68 -5.37 -5.49
C TYR A 21 3.21 -4.72 -6.79
N LYS A 22 3.90 -5.06 -7.89
CA LYS A 22 3.48 -4.74 -9.25
C LYS A 22 3.21 -6.05 -9.98
N ASP A 23 1.98 -6.22 -10.45
CA ASP A 23 1.57 -7.42 -11.21
C ASP A 23 1.92 -8.73 -10.45
N GLY A 24 1.71 -8.73 -9.12
CA GLY A 24 2.01 -9.87 -8.24
C GLY A 24 3.47 -10.02 -7.82
N VAL A 25 4.41 -9.31 -8.44
CA VAL A 25 5.83 -9.32 -8.09
C VAL A 25 6.11 -8.28 -7.02
N ARG A 26 6.77 -8.67 -5.91
CA ARG A 26 7.16 -7.73 -4.87
C ARG A 26 8.31 -6.85 -5.36
N VAL A 27 8.08 -5.54 -5.43
CA VAL A 27 9.05 -4.54 -5.90
C VAL A 27 9.62 -3.67 -4.77
N MET A 28 8.96 -3.67 -3.60
CA MET A 28 9.46 -3.03 -2.38
C MET A 28 9.10 -3.88 -1.17
N HIS A 29 10.01 -3.91 -0.19
CA HIS A 29 9.81 -4.53 1.12
C HIS A 29 10.60 -3.74 2.16
N SER A 30 9.92 -3.31 3.23
CA SER A 30 10.52 -2.65 4.39
C SER A 30 9.82 -3.13 5.66
N VAL A 31 10.62 -3.45 6.67
CA VAL A 31 10.20 -3.88 8.01
C VAL A 31 11.15 -3.27 9.03
N GLY A 32 10.69 -3.08 10.28
CA GLY A 32 11.54 -2.59 11.37
C GLY A 32 11.92 -1.11 11.27
N MET A 33 11.23 -0.33 10.44
CA MET A 33 11.50 1.09 10.21
C MET A 33 10.19 1.87 10.33
N ALA A 34 10.20 2.95 11.12
CA ALA A 34 9.04 3.81 11.29
C ALA A 34 8.50 4.26 9.92
N ASN A 35 7.19 4.09 9.72
CA ASN A 35 6.52 4.36 8.45
C ASN A 35 5.23 5.18 8.59
N ALA A 36 4.96 5.67 9.80
CA ALA A 36 3.84 6.55 10.13
C ALA A 36 4.35 7.75 10.94
N TYR A 37 3.55 8.82 10.98
CA TYR A 37 3.85 9.96 11.86
C TYR A 37 3.54 9.60 13.32
N PRO A 38 4.27 10.19 14.29
CA PRO A 38 4.03 9.95 15.71
C PRO A 38 2.57 10.16 16.12
N GLY A 39 1.94 9.11 16.63
CA GLY A 39 0.55 9.13 17.12
C GLY A 39 -0.55 9.26 16.06
N ASP A 40 -0.24 9.23 14.77
CA ASP A 40 -1.25 9.33 13.70
C ASP A 40 -2.04 8.03 13.56
N LYS A 41 -3.37 8.15 13.63
CA LYS A 41 -4.33 7.03 13.49
C LYS A 41 -5.37 7.26 12.40
N GLU A 42 -5.33 8.42 11.74
CA GLU A 42 -6.37 8.87 10.82
C GLU A 42 -5.82 9.04 9.40
N ALA A 43 -4.71 8.36 9.10
CA ALA A 43 -4.12 8.35 7.78
C ALA A 43 -5.11 7.76 6.76
N TYR A 44 -5.17 8.38 5.59
CA TYR A 44 -6.07 7.98 4.51
C TYR A 44 -5.35 7.99 3.16
N LEU A 45 -5.80 7.13 2.26
CA LEU A 45 -5.22 7.01 0.93
C LEU A 45 -5.72 8.12 0.01
N LYS A 46 -4.80 8.78 -0.69
CA LYS A 46 -5.09 9.66 -1.82
C LYS A 46 -4.51 9.05 -3.09
N ILE A 47 -5.31 9.01 -4.16
CA ILE A 47 -4.86 8.65 -5.51
C ILE A 47 -5.25 9.78 -6.46
N GLY A 48 -4.31 10.19 -7.30
CA GLY A 48 -4.54 11.25 -8.27
C GLY A 48 -3.23 11.81 -8.81
N ILE A 49 -3.33 12.89 -9.57
CA ILE A 49 -2.17 13.62 -10.07
C ILE A 49 -1.77 14.66 -9.02
N TYR A 50 -0.62 14.46 -8.37
CA TYR A 50 -0.04 15.42 -7.43
C TYR A 50 1.18 16.13 -8.01
N LYS A 51 1.03 17.42 -8.36
CA LYS A 51 2.03 18.26 -9.05
C LYS A 51 2.88 19.08 -8.08
N TRP A 52 3.52 18.40 -7.13
CA TRP A 52 4.23 19.06 -6.02
C TRP A 52 5.44 19.92 -6.45
N TRP A 53 6.12 19.57 -7.55
CA TRP A 53 7.27 20.32 -8.05
C TRP A 53 6.97 21.42 -9.07
N TRP A 54 5.72 21.59 -9.51
CA TRP A 54 5.39 22.62 -10.51
C TRP A 54 5.61 24.05 -10.04
N LYS A 55 5.64 24.27 -8.72
CA LYS A 55 6.00 25.58 -8.14
C LYS A 55 7.45 25.97 -8.39
N THR A 56 8.35 24.99 -8.52
CA THR A 56 9.81 25.21 -8.65
C THR A 56 10.37 24.73 -9.98
N ARG A 57 9.62 23.93 -10.73
CA ARG A 57 9.97 23.39 -12.05
C ARG A 57 8.71 23.37 -12.93
N PRO A 58 8.40 24.50 -13.61
CA PRO A 58 7.27 24.56 -14.52
C PRO A 58 7.46 23.55 -15.65
N SER A 59 6.37 22.94 -16.12
CA SER A 59 6.37 22.18 -17.37
C SER A 59 5.46 22.88 -18.39
N ASP A 60 5.80 22.74 -19.66
CA ASP A 60 4.99 23.15 -20.82
C ASP A 60 3.77 22.22 -21.06
N VAL A 61 3.67 21.12 -20.32
CA VAL A 61 2.54 20.19 -20.38
C VAL A 61 1.25 20.85 -19.86
N SER A 62 0.31 21.10 -20.77
CA SER A 62 -1.00 21.71 -20.49
C SER A 62 -2.05 20.70 -19.98
N GLU A 63 -1.97 19.45 -20.40
CA GLU A 63 -2.94 18.40 -20.05
C GLU A 63 -2.27 17.11 -19.56
N ARG A 64 -2.87 16.46 -18.57
CA ARG A 64 -2.48 15.12 -18.10
C ARG A 64 -3.71 14.35 -17.65
N THR A 65 -3.81 13.11 -18.11
CA THR A 65 -4.91 12.22 -17.77
C THR A 65 -4.37 10.99 -17.03
N LEU A 66 -5.02 10.64 -15.91
CA LEU A 66 -4.74 9.44 -15.15
C LEU A 66 -5.96 8.53 -15.21
N TYR A 67 -5.78 7.34 -15.76
CA TYR A 67 -6.78 6.28 -15.73
C TYR A 67 -6.46 5.32 -14.59
N TYR A 68 -7.47 4.92 -13.84
CA TYR A 68 -7.38 3.88 -12.82
C TYR A 68 -8.52 2.90 -12.98
N GLY A 69 -8.25 1.63 -12.67
CA GLY A 69 -9.27 0.59 -12.60
C GLY A 69 -9.93 0.54 -11.23
N ASN A 70 -10.35 -0.64 -10.82
CA ASN A 70 -10.92 -0.87 -9.50
C ASN A 70 -9.91 -0.49 -8.40
N VAL A 71 -10.39 0.21 -7.39
CA VAL A 71 -9.64 0.55 -6.17
C VAL A 71 -10.38 -0.07 -5.00
N GLU A 72 -9.64 -0.83 -4.19
CA GLU A 72 -10.16 -1.48 -3.00
C GLU A 72 -9.23 -1.18 -1.83
N ILE A 73 -9.82 -0.88 -0.68
CA ILE A 73 -9.12 -0.78 0.61
C ILE A 73 -9.82 -1.76 1.53
N ALA A 74 -9.04 -2.66 2.11
CA ALA A 74 -9.54 -3.67 3.02
C ALA A 74 -8.58 -3.82 4.19
N GLU A 75 -9.12 -3.98 5.38
CA GLU A 75 -8.35 -4.43 6.53
C GLU A 75 -8.03 -5.91 6.34
N ARG A 76 -6.76 -6.27 6.54
CA ARG A 76 -6.34 -7.66 6.53
C ARG A 76 -6.42 -8.17 7.96
N GLY A 77 -7.51 -8.87 8.30
CA GLY A 77 -7.62 -9.54 9.58
C GLY A 77 -6.47 -10.51 9.83
N ASP A 78 -6.20 -10.80 11.10
CA ASP A 78 -5.20 -11.79 11.50
C ASP A 78 -5.49 -13.13 10.82
N VAL A 79 -4.60 -13.54 9.92
CA VAL A 79 -4.61 -14.90 9.38
C VAL A 79 -4.10 -15.82 10.48
N THR A 80 -4.96 -16.24 11.39
CA THR A 80 -4.79 -17.55 11.99
C THR A 80 -4.80 -18.53 10.82
N ARG A 81 -3.67 -19.22 10.58
CA ARG A 81 -3.62 -20.37 9.68
C ARG A 81 -4.58 -21.43 10.24
N ALA A 82 -5.87 -21.33 9.92
CA ALA A 82 -6.80 -22.42 10.12
C ALA A 82 -6.38 -23.54 9.18
N GLY A 83 -6.02 -24.67 9.78
CA GLY A 83 -5.36 -25.79 9.14
C GLY A 83 -6.10 -26.33 7.92
N ARG A 84 -5.30 -26.85 6.99
CA ARG A 84 -5.72 -27.80 5.96
C ARG A 84 -6.42 -28.98 6.66
N VAL A 85 -7.75 -29.04 6.56
CA VAL A 85 -8.49 -30.26 6.89
C VAL A 85 -8.39 -31.17 5.67
N GLU A 86 -7.55 -32.20 5.77
CA GLU A 86 -7.60 -33.32 4.83
C GLU A 86 -8.89 -34.11 5.07
N SER A 87 -9.75 -34.13 4.06
CA SER A 87 -10.90 -35.00 3.98
C SER A 87 -10.43 -36.42 3.70
N SER A 88 -10.34 -37.25 4.74
CA SER A 88 -10.28 -38.69 4.57
C SER A 88 -11.66 -39.20 4.17
N ARG A 89 -11.78 -39.65 2.92
CA ARG A 89 -12.91 -40.46 2.46
C ARG A 89 -13.09 -41.69 3.36
N ARG A 90 -14.32 -41.90 3.83
CA ARG A 90 -14.93 -43.22 4.00
C ARG A 90 -16.36 -43.13 3.51
#